data_AF-A0A8H7FQI8-F1
#
_entry.id   AF-A0A8H7FQI8-F1
#
_cell.length_a   1.000
_cell.length_b   1.000
_cell.length_c   1.000
_cell.angle_alpha   90.00
_cell.angle_beta   90.00
_cell.angle_gamma   90.00
#
_symmetry.space_group_name_H-M   'P 1'
#
loop_
_entity.id
_entity.type
_entity.pdbx_description
1 polymer ?
#
loop_
_entity_poly.entity_id
_entity_poly.type
_entity_poly.pdbx_seq_one_letter_code
_entity_poly.pdbx_strand_id
1 'polypeptide(L)'
;MRGRSASTNSSTRGMPSQAAKSANDDTPPPPAPRRSSRNGPSKEYTLSVIADIQRAYHQDTDDDYSLFKRASMVASKCSLSREEIVDFGVDKDDPQRPRFTLRKDLMGKLESVTELMQGLMTASFEQLENDNGKSYTVDPKGLMLRTLKGTSSLFELQSAYDSLVNRIGRAQEVFVRYVEVYRGVKTLASPSATDPVVYEALEEEGLTFDMAVDTLYRGVPSMR
;
A
#
# COMPACT_ATOMS: atom_id res chain seq x y z
N MET A 1 -35.41 8.31 -70.72
CA MET A 1 -35.53 6.91 -71.21
C MET A 1 -35.58 6.01 -69.97
N ARG A 2 -36.71 5.33 -69.72
CA ARG A 2 -36.93 3.89 -70.01
C ARG A 2 -35.88 3.01 -69.31
N GLY A 3 -36.18 2.00 -68.50
CA GLY A 3 -37.39 1.26 -68.12
C GLY A 3 -36.93 0.19 -67.12
N ARG A 4 -37.73 -0.17 -66.11
CA ARG A 4 -38.56 -1.41 -66.06
C ARG A 4 -37.74 -2.69 -66.29
N SER A 5 -37.78 -3.67 -65.41
CA SER A 5 -38.92 -4.59 -65.21
C SER A 5 -38.76 -5.32 -63.86
N ALA A 6 -39.77 -5.39 -62.98
CA ALA A 6 -40.83 -6.43 -62.87
C ALA A 6 -40.26 -7.81 -62.47
N SER A 7 -40.81 -8.58 -61.51
CA SER A 7 -42.22 -8.97 -61.33
C SER A 7 -42.39 -9.60 -59.92
N THR A 8 -43.40 -9.21 -59.12
CA THR A 8 -44.71 -9.89 -58.86
C THR A 8 -44.60 -11.31 -58.27
N ASN A 9 -45.19 -11.62 -57.11
CA ASN A 9 -46.62 -11.95 -56.88
C ASN A 9 -46.85 -11.97 -55.34
N SER A 10 -47.79 -11.27 -54.71
CA SER A 10 -49.27 -11.30 -54.73
C SER A 10 -49.92 -12.38 -53.83
N SER A 11 -50.84 -11.91 -52.97
CA SER A 11 -52.02 -12.60 -52.42
C SER A 11 -51.78 -13.61 -51.28
N THR A 12 -52.56 -13.67 -50.18
CA THR A 12 -53.97 -13.29 -50.01
C THR A 12 -54.39 -13.29 -48.52
N ARG A 13 -55.35 -12.40 -48.19
CA ARG A 13 -56.52 -12.56 -47.30
C ARG A 13 -56.38 -12.98 -45.81
N GLY A 14 -57.00 -12.17 -44.95
CA GLY A 14 -57.61 -12.65 -43.69
C GLY A 14 -57.89 -11.56 -42.65
N MET A 15 -59.00 -10.85 -42.78
CA MET A 15 -59.74 -10.19 -41.68
C MET A 15 -61.07 -10.96 -41.53
N PRO A 16 -61.90 -10.84 -40.46
CA PRO A 16 -61.84 -10.00 -39.25
C PRO A 16 -62.24 -10.76 -37.94
N SER A 17 -62.35 -10.00 -36.82
CA SER A 17 -63.53 -9.99 -35.91
C SER A 17 -63.31 -10.34 -34.42
N GLN A 18 -63.57 -9.31 -33.58
CA GLN A 18 -64.27 -9.31 -32.27
C GLN A 18 -63.67 -10.10 -31.09
N ALA A 19 -63.82 -9.73 -29.82
CA ALA A 19 -64.21 -8.54 -29.06
C ALA A 19 -64.05 -8.91 -27.56
N ALA A 20 -64.04 -7.89 -26.69
CA ALA A 20 -64.57 -7.89 -25.31
C ALA A 20 -63.64 -8.16 -24.11
N LYS A 21 -63.54 -7.08 -23.30
CA LYS A 21 -63.81 -6.97 -21.84
C LYS A 21 -62.67 -7.14 -20.82
N SER A 22 -62.28 -5.98 -20.29
CA SER A 22 -62.29 -5.55 -18.87
C SER A 22 -61.86 -6.53 -17.77
N ALA A 23 -60.80 -6.15 -17.04
CA ALA A 23 -60.87 -5.92 -15.59
C ALA A 23 -59.68 -5.04 -15.13
N ASN A 24 -59.98 -4.05 -14.31
CA ASN A 24 -59.03 -3.19 -13.61
C ASN A 24 -58.16 -4.03 -12.66
N ASP A 25 -56.85 -3.75 -12.63
CA ASP A 25 -56.02 -4.06 -11.47
C ASP A 25 -55.03 -2.90 -11.25
N ASP A 26 -55.46 -1.97 -10.38
CA ASP A 26 -54.66 -0.85 -9.87
C ASP A 26 -53.66 -1.37 -8.84
N THR A 27 -52.60 -2.05 -9.28
CA THR A 27 -51.45 -2.32 -8.42
C THR A 27 -50.37 -1.27 -8.68
N PRO A 28 -50.06 -0.36 -7.73
CA PRO A 28 -48.92 0.53 -7.90
C PRO A 28 -47.63 -0.30 -7.96
N PRO A 29 -46.66 0.08 -8.82
CA PRO A 29 -45.42 -0.65 -8.92
C PRO A 29 -44.71 -0.69 -7.55
N PRO A 30 -44.03 -1.79 -7.21
CA PRO A 30 -43.30 -1.88 -5.95
C PRO A 30 -42.31 -0.72 -5.85
N PRO A 31 -42.18 -0.09 -4.68
CA PRO A 31 -41.27 1.03 -4.50
C PRO A 31 -39.86 0.58 -4.88
N ALA A 32 -39.21 1.37 -5.74
CA ALA A 32 -37.82 1.16 -6.13
C ALA A 32 -36.98 0.86 -4.88
N PRO A 33 -36.03 -0.11 -4.94
CA PRO A 33 -35.18 -0.40 -3.81
C PRO A 33 -34.54 0.90 -3.35
N ARG A 34 -34.84 1.28 -2.09
CA ARG A 34 -34.28 2.47 -1.45
C ARG A 34 -32.79 2.46 -1.75
N ARG A 35 -32.34 3.49 -2.48
CA ARG A 35 -30.92 3.76 -2.69
C ARG A 35 -30.23 3.50 -1.36
N SER A 36 -29.36 2.50 -1.37
CA SER A 36 -28.47 2.19 -0.26
C SER A 36 -28.00 3.50 0.32
N SER A 37 -28.23 3.66 1.62
CA SER A 37 -27.62 4.71 2.42
C SER A 37 -26.18 4.84 1.95
N ARG A 38 -25.88 5.96 1.30
CA ARG A 38 -24.51 6.35 1.00
C ARG A 38 -23.92 6.63 2.38
N ASN A 39 -23.39 5.60 3.01
CA ASN A 39 -22.71 5.66 4.29
C ASN A 39 -21.46 6.52 4.06
N GLY A 40 -21.64 7.83 4.13
CA GLY A 40 -20.53 8.74 4.37
C GLY A 40 -19.86 8.35 5.70
N PRO A 41 -18.58 8.70 5.88
CA PRO A 41 -17.90 8.46 7.15
C PRO A 41 -18.77 9.00 8.29
N SER A 42 -18.84 8.26 9.41
CA SER A 42 -19.57 8.73 10.59
C SER A 42 -19.05 10.12 10.99
N LYS A 43 -19.93 10.98 11.51
CA LYS A 43 -19.53 12.31 11.98
C LYS A 43 -18.40 12.24 13.02
N GLU A 44 -18.43 11.19 13.84
CA GLU A 44 -17.40 10.86 14.83
C GLU A 44 -16.03 10.61 14.19
N TYR A 45 -15.97 9.81 13.12
CA TYR A 45 -14.72 9.60 12.39
C TYR A 45 -14.21 10.91 11.79
N THR A 46 -15.08 11.70 11.17
CA THR A 46 -14.67 12.91 10.42
C THR A 46 -13.95 13.93 11.29
N LEU A 47 -14.28 13.99 12.59
CA LEU A 47 -13.70 14.86 13.60
C LEU A 47 -12.60 14.19 14.45
N SER A 48 -12.23 12.95 14.14
CA SER A 48 -11.22 12.20 14.88
C SER A 48 -9.80 12.58 14.48
N VAL A 49 -8.86 12.39 15.40
CA VAL A 49 -7.42 12.58 15.16
C VAL A 49 -6.92 11.67 14.03
N ILE A 50 -7.40 10.42 13.94
CA ILE A 50 -6.98 9.52 12.85
C ILE A 50 -7.46 9.99 11.47
N ALA A 51 -8.58 10.72 11.39
CA ALA A 51 -9.03 11.34 10.15
C ALA A 51 -8.18 12.55 9.77
N ASP A 52 -7.70 13.32 10.75
CA ASP A 52 -6.70 14.38 10.51
C ASP A 52 -5.37 13.79 10.03
N ILE A 53 -4.90 12.70 10.66
CA ILE A 53 -3.70 11.96 10.23
C ILE A 53 -3.86 11.45 8.79
N GLN A 54 -5.00 10.86 8.45
CA GLN A 54 -5.25 10.41 7.07
C GLN A 54 -5.29 11.56 6.08
N ARG A 55 -5.87 12.71 6.46
CA ARG A 55 -5.84 13.91 5.60
C ARG A 55 -4.41 14.39 5.39
N ALA A 56 -3.62 14.53 6.45
CA ALA A 56 -2.22 14.95 6.38
C ALA A 56 -1.37 14.00 5.50
N TYR A 57 -1.61 12.69 5.59
CA TYR A 57 -0.90 11.69 4.77
C TYR A 57 -1.09 11.89 3.26
N HIS A 58 -2.26 12.37 2.84
CA HIS A 58 -2.60 12.63 1.44
C HIS A 58 -2.44 14.09 1.01
N GLN A 59 -2.17 14.99 1.95
CA GLN A 59 -2.03 16.42 1.67
C GLN A 59 -0.62 16.72 1.15
N ASP A 60 -0.56 17.39 0.00
CA ASP A 60 0.70 17.90 -0.52
C ASP A 60 1.17 19.08 0.35
N THR A 61 2.49 19.21 0.51
CA THR A 61 3.10 20.34 1.21
C THR A 61 3.48 21.43 0.21
N ASP A 62 3.68 22.67 0.68
CA ASP A 62 3.98 23.79 -0.22
C ASP A 62 5.28 23.57 -1.03
N ASP A 63 6.24 22.84 -0.46
CA ASP A 63 7.57 22.60 -1.03
C ASP A 63 7.78 21.16 -1.56
N ASP A 64 6.84 20.23 -1.33
CA ASP A 64 7.03 18.81 -1.63
C ASP A 64 5.70 18.05 -1.79
N TYR A 65 5.75 16.89 -2.43
CA TYR A 65 4.60 15.99 -2.56
C TYR A 65 4.15 15.43 -1.21
N SER A 66 2.87 15.05 -1.13
CA SER A 66 2.31 14.31 0.01
C SER A 66 3.15 13.09 0.37
N LEU A 67 3.17 12.75 1.67
CA LEU A 67 3.87 11.57 2.16
C LEU A 67 3.42 10.30 1.42
N PHE A 68 2.12 10.18 1.12
CA PHE A 68 1.59 9.11 0.28
C PHE A 68 2.33 9.00 -1.06
N LYS A 69 2.42 10.09 -1.82
CA LYS A 69 3.09 10.11 -3.14
C LYS A 69 4.57 9.78 -3.01
N ARG A 70 5.26 10.38 -2.04
CA ARG A 70 6.69 10.15 -1.81
C ARG A 70 6.98 8.68 -1.46
N ALA A 71 6.20 8.10 -0.54
CA ALA A 71 6.31 6.70 -0.17
C ALA A 71 6.00 5.77 -1.35
N SER A 72 4.97 6.07 -2.15
CA SER A 72 4.65 5.29 -3.35
C SER A 72 5.71 5.38 -4.43
N MET A 73 6.33 6.57 -4.63
CA MET A 73 7.46 6.72 -5.56
C MET A 73 8.65 5.86 -5.14
N VAL A 74 9.00 5.88 -3.85
CA VAL A 74 10.06 5.01 -3.32
C VAL A 74 9.68 3.54 -3.48
N ALA A 75 8.49 3.13 -3.03
CA ALA A 75 7.98 1.76 -3.10
C ALA A 75 7.93 1.20 -4.53
N SER A 76 7.68 2.06 -5.53
CA SER A 76 7.61 1.66 -6.94
C SER A 76 8.96 1.38 -7.59
N LYS A 77 10.07 1.82 -6.97
CA LYS A 77 11.40 1.68 -7.54
C LYS A 77 12.07 0.39 -7.04
N CYS A 78 11.83 -0.68 -7.78
CA CYS A 78 12.21 -2.05 -7.43
C CYS A 78 13.72 -2.38 -7.48
N SER A 79 14.58 -1.45 -7.93
CA SER A 79 16.03 -1.72 -8.00
C SER A 79 16.88 -0.46 -7.93
N LEU A 80 18.12 -0.63 -7.50
CA LEU A 80 19.15 0.41 -7.59
C LEU A 80 19.79 0.39 -8.97
N SER A 81 19.90 1.56 -9.57
CA SER A 81 20.73 1.78 -10.75
C SER A 81 22.19 2.01 -10.35
N ARG A 82 23.13 1.75 -11.27
CA ARG A 82 24.56 1.92 -11.00
C ARG A 82 24.90 3.36 -10.61
N GLU A 83 24.19 4.32 -11.19
CA GLU A 83 24.39 5.74 -10.95
C GLU A 83 24.09 6.12 -9.49
N GLU A 84 23.18 5.41 -8.83
CA GLU A 84 22.76 5.69 -7.47
C GLU A 84 23.69 5.11 -6.40
N ILE A 85 24.69 4.34 -6.83
CA ILE A 85 25.65 3.66 -5.97
C ILE A 85 27.00 4.36 -6.12
N VAL A 86 27.62 4.65 -4.99
CA VAL A 86 29.00 5.13 -4.92
C VAL A 86 29.87 3.94 -4.53
N ASP A 87 30.82 3.56 -5.40
CA ASP A 87 31.87 2.58 -5.12
C ASP A 87 33.18 3.33 -4.86
N PHE A 88 33.67 3.28 -3.61
CA PHE A 88 34.94 3.88 -3.21
C PHE A 88 36.16 3.01 -3.60
N GLY A 89 35.93 1.80 -4.13
CA GLY A 89 36.97 0.82 -4.37
C GLY A 89 37.45 0.14 -3.09
N VAL A 90 38.46 -0.71 -3.23
CA VAL A 90 39.12 -1.32 -2.08
C VAL A 90 40.22 -0.37 -1.59
N ASP A 91 40.02 0.20 -0.41
CA ASP A 91 41.02 1.01 0.27
C ASP A 91 42.05 0.08 0.92
N LYS A 92 43.32 0.20 0.51
CA LYS A 92 44.40 -0.65 1.05
C LYS A 92 44.89 -0.16 2.40
N ASP A 93 44.70 1.13 2.68
CA ASP A 93 45.17 1.78 3.89
C ASP A 93 44.12 1.67 5.02
N ASP A 94 42.83 1.58 4.66
CA ASP A 94 41.73 1.31 5.59
C ASP A 94 40.78 0.21 5.07
N PRO A 95 41.07 -1.08 5.34
CA PRO A 95 40.20 -2.19 4.95
C PRO A 95 38.81 -2.19 5.61
N GLN A 96 38.60 -1.39 6.68
CA GLN A 96 37.32 -1.29 7.37
C GLN A 96 36.42 -0.21 6.75
N ARG A 97 36.95 0.64 5.87
CA ARG A 97 36.18 1.63 5.17
C ARG A 97 35.11 0.96 4.31
N PRO A 98 33.83 1.37 4.44
CA PRO A 98 32.77 0.85 3.59
C PRO A 98 33.08 1.10 2.12
N ARG A 99 32.98 0.06 1.29
CA ARG A 99 33.26 0.15 -0.14
C ARG A 99 32.09 0.79 -0.91
N PHE A 100 30.87 0.42 -0.56
CA PHE A 100 29.66 0.84 -1.26
C PHE A 100 28.77 1.67 -0.34
N THR A 101 28.16 2.71 -0.90
CA THR A 101 27.13 3.51 -0.23
C THR A 101 26.14 4.05 -1.26
N LEU A 102 24.96 4.48 -0.80
CA LEU A 102 24.03 5.21 -1.65
C LEU A 102 24.48 6.65 -1.87
N ARG A 103 24.15 7.18 -3.06
CA ARG A 103 24.27 8.61 -3.34
C ARG A 103 23.48 9.41 -2.32
N LYS A 104 24.07 10.50 -1.82
CA LYS A 104 23.52 11.36 -0.76
C LYS A 104 22.07 11.80 -1.00
N ASP A 105 21.71 12.16 -2.24
CA ASP A 105 20.35 12.62 -2.57
C ASP A 105 19.31 11.50 -2.42
N LEU A 106 19.66 10.27 -2.81
CA LEU A 106 18.76 9.12 -2.64
C LEU A 106 18.70 8.71 -1.17
N MET A 107 19.84 8.71 -0.47
CA MET A 107 19.91 8.41 0.95
C MET A 107 19.00 9.37 1.76
N GLY A 108 19.12 10.68 1.53
CA GLY A 108 18.31 11.67 2.25
C GLY A 108 16.81 11.53 1.96
N LYS A 109 16.43 11.16 0.73
CA LYS A 109 15.03 10.83 0.40
C LYS A 109 14.53 9.62 1.18
N LEU A 110 15.32 8.56 1.25
CA LEU A 110 14.97 7.33 1.98
C LEU A 110 14.88 7.56 3.48
N GLU A 111 15.80 8.32 4.08
CA GLU A 111 15.76 8.70 5.50
C GLU A 111 14.48 9.47 5.79
N SER A 112 14.23 10.55 5.05
CA SER A 112 13.08 11.41 5.28
C SER A 112 11.75 10.65 5.11
N VAL A 113 11.61 9.82 4.07
CA VAL A 113 10.38 9.01 3.89
C VAL A 113 10.24 7.97 5.00
N THR A 114 11.32 7.29 5.39
CA THR A 114 11.30 6.29 6.46
C THR A 114 10.89 6.91 7.79
N GLU A 115 11.46 8.05 8.16
CA GLU A 115 11.15 8.77 9.40
C GLU A 115 9.70 9.24 9.44
N LEU A 116 9.23 9.88 8.35
CA LEU A 116 7.85 10.36 8.25
C LEU A 116 6.84 9.20 8.28
N MET A 117 7.14 8.10 7.58
CA MET A 117 6.31 6.89 7.63
C MET A 117 6.32 6.27 9.02
N GLN A 118 7.45 6.22 9.72
CA GLN A 118 7.52 5.70 11.08
C GLN A 118 6.67 6.55 12.04
N GLY A 119 6.77 7.88 11.94
CA GLY A 119 5.93 8.81 12.71
C GLY A 119 4.44 8.61 12.44
N LEU A 120 4.06 8.44 11.16
CA LEU A 120 2.69 8.12 10.76
C LEU A 120 2.19 6.82 11.40
N MET A 121 3.00 5.75 11.37
CA MET A 121 2.63 4.46 11.94
C MET A 121 2.44 4.52 13.46
N THR A 122 3.33 5.23 14.15
CA THR A 122 3.23 5.42 15.61
C THR A 122 1.99 6.24 15.96
N ALA A 123 1.80 7.41 15.35
CA ALA A 123 0.66 8.28 15.64
C ALA A 123 -0.68 7.60 15.32
N SER A 124 -0.74 6.81 14.25
CA SER A 124 -1.96 6.07 13.87
C SER A 124 -2.25 4.91 14.82
N PHE A 125 -1.21 4.21 15.29
CA PHE A 125 -1.34 3.10 16.23
C PHE A 125 -1.84 3.58 17.60
N GLU A 126 -1.39 4.74 18.07
CA GLU A 126 -1.86 5.37 19.32
C GLU A 126 -3.36 5.68 19.32
N GLN A 127 -4.00 5.80 18.15
CA GLN A 127 -5.44 6.01 18.04
C GLN A 127 -6.25 4.70 18.15
N LEU A 128 -5.59 3.54 18.17
CA LEU A 128 -6.26 2.26 18.28
C LEU A 128 -6.39 1.89 19.77
N GLU A 129 -7.60 1.53 20.21
CA GLU A 129 -7.88 1.05 21.58
C GLU A 129 -7.35 -0.39 21.84
N ASN A 130 -6.24 -0.78 21.20
CA ASN A 130 -5.67 -2.12 21.28
C ASN A 130 -4.43 -2.13 22.20
N ASP A 131 -4.62 -2.59 23.44
CA ASP A 131 -3.62 -2.57 24.52
C ASP A 131 -2.41 -3.52 24.34
N ASN A 132 -2.46 -4.44 23.36
CA ASN A 132 -1.48 -5.55 23.28
C ASN A 132 -0.62 -5.57 21.99
N GLY A 133 -0.68 -4.52 21.17
CA GLY A 133 0.06 -4.44 19.91
C GLY A 133 1.35 -3.61 20.01
N LYS A 134 2.26 -3.81 19.04
CA LYS A 134 3.33 -2.85 18.73
C LYS A 134 2.99 -2.15 17.41
N SER A 135 3.31 -0.86 17.29
CA SER A 135 3.20 -0.14 16.02
C SER A 135 4.11 -0.79 14.97
N TYR A 136 3.66 -0.84 13.72
CA TYR A 136 4.51 -1.30 12.63
C TYR A 136 5.81 -0.48 12.56
N THR A 137 6.95 -1.17 12.50
CA THR A 137 8.27 -0.54 12.40
C THR A 137 8.77 -0.59 10.96
N VAL A 138 9.04 0.57 10.36
CA VAL A 138 9.46 0.69 8.95
C VAL A 138 10.88 0.19 8.75
N ASP A 139 11.84 0.68 9.56
CA ASP A 139 13.23 0.22 9.57
C ASP A 139 13.59 -0.29 10.98
N PRO A 140 13.46 -1.60 11.24
CA PRO A 140 13.80 -2.20 12.51
C PRO A 140 15.24 -1.87 12.91
N LYS A 141 15.39 -1.13 14.02
CA LYS A 141 16.68 -0.74 14.60
C LYS A 141 17.58 0.09 13.68
N GLY A 142 17.01 0.68 12.63
CA GLY A 142 17.79 1.42 11.64
C GLY A 142 18.73 0.53 10.81
N LEU A 143 18.48 -0.78 10.75
CA LEU A 143 19.37 -1.75 10.12
C LEU A 143 19.54 -1.44 8.63
N MET A 144 18.44 -1.20 7.91
CA MET A 144 18.50 -0.95 6.48
C MET A 144 19.19 0.38 6.20
N LEU A 145 18.77 1.47 6.86
CA LEU A 145 19.37 2.78 6.65
C LEU A 145 20.87 2.78 7.01
N ARG A 146 21.30 2.03 8.03
CA ARG A 146 22.71 1.89 8.37
C ARG A 146 23.50 1.18 7.28
N THR A 147 23.01 0.05 6.77
CA THR A 147 23.66 -0.68 5.66
C THR A 147 23.73 0.18 4.40
N LEU A 148 22.69 0.97 4.12
CA LEU A 148 22.65 1.87 2.96
C LEU A 148 23.64 3.05 3.07
N LYS A 149 23.98 3.48 4.30
CA LYS A 149 25.04 4.46 4.55
C LYS A 149 26.43 3.90 4.28
N GLY A 150 26.62 2.59 4.38
CA GLY A 150 27.89 1.95 4.08
C GLY A 150 27.86 0.44 4.28
N THR A 151 28.34 -0.29 3.27
CA THR A 151 28.62 -1.72 3.35
C THR A 151 29.83 -2.07 2.47
N SER A 152 30.47 -3.20 2.76
CA SER A 152 31.53 -3.77 1.94
C SER A 152 31.00 -4.64 0.78
N SER A 153 29.70 -4.92 0.76
CA SER A 153 29.05 -5.83 -0.20
C SER A 153 27.97 -5.12 -1.00
N LEU A 154 28.09 -5.16 -2.33
CA LEU A 154 27.05 -4.66 -3.22
C LEU A 154 25.72 -5.43 -3.05
N PHE A 155 25.82 -6.72 -2.72
CA PHE A 155 24.65 -7.56 -2.46
C PHE A 155 23.91 -7.13 -1.19
N GLU A 156 24.64 -6.81 -0.12
CA GLU A 156 24.04 -6.28 1.12
C GLU A 156 23.39 -4.92 0.88
N LEU A 157 24.02 -4.04 0.08
CA LEU A 157 23.47 -2.74 -0.27
C LEU A 157 22.12 -2.89 -1.00
N GLN A 158 22.09 -3.76 -2.02
CA GLN A 158 20.88 -4.05 -2.79
C GLN A 158 19.80 -4.68 -1.92
N SER A 159 20.16 -5.66 -1.10
CA SER A 159 19.21 -6.35 -0.21
C SER A 159 18.63 -5.42 0.85
N ALA A 160 19.42 -4.52 1.41
CA ALA A 160 18.95 -3.50 2.36
C ALA A 160 18.00 -2.51 1.69
N TYR A 161 18.30 -2.09 0.45
CA TYR A 161 17.43 -1.22 -0.33
C TYR A 161 16.08 -1.89 -0.62
N ASP A 162 16.11 -3.11 -1.15
CA ASP A 162 14.89 -3.86 -1.49
C ASP A 162 14.04 -4.12 -0.25
N SER A 163 14.69 -4.46 0.87
CA SER A 163 14.02 -4.66 2.16
C SER A 163 13.34 -3.38 2.63
N LEU A 164 14.03 -2.24 2.58
CA LEU A 164 13.49 -0.96 3.02
C LEU A 164 12.30 -0.50 2.15
N VAL A 165 12.46 -0.55 0.83
CA VAL A 165 11.42 -0.18 -0.15
C VAL A 165 10.17 -1.04 0.06
N ASN A 166 10.33 -2.36 0.22
CA ASN A 166 9.21 -3.26 0.50
C ASN A 166 8.52 -2.95 1.84
N ARG A 167 9.29 -2.59 2.88
CA ARG A 167 8.71 -2.22 4.18
C ARG A 167 7.99 -0.87 4.14
N ILE A 168 8.47 0.09 3.36
CA ILE A 168 7.75 1.35 3.11
C ILE A 168 6.41 1.06 2.42
N GLY A 169 6.39 0.21 1.39
CA GLY A 169 5.14 -0.20 0.73
C GLY A 169 4.17 -0.88 1.70
N ARG A 170 4.67 -1.84 2.51
CA ARG A 170 3.86 -2.51 3.55
C ARG A 170 3.33 -1.54 4.60
N ALA A 171 4.10 -0.52 4.99
CA ALA A 171 3.63 0.49 5.92
C ALA A 171 2.41 1.24 5.38
N GLN A 172 2.34 1.52 4.07
CA GLN A 172 1.15 2.12 3.45
C GLN A 172 -0.09 1.22 3.60
N GLU A 173 0.06 -0.08 3.36
CA GLU A 173 -1.02 -1.07 3.52
C GLU A 173 -1.49 -1.20 4.98
N VAL A 174 -0.54 -1.25 5.92
CA VAL A 174 -0.84 -1.35 7.35
C VAL A 174 -1.52 -0.07 7.86
N PHE A 175 -1.10 1.11 7.37
CA PHE A 175 -1.77 2.37 7.70
C PHE A 175 -3.25 2.36 7.28
N VAL A 176 -3.55 1.91 6.05
CA VAL A 176 -4.95 1.76 5.59
C VAL A 176 -5.72 0.86 6.54
N ARG A 177 -5.12 -0.25 6.99
CA ARG A 177 -5.74 -1.15 7.97
C ARG A 177 -5.99 -0.48 9.31
N TYR A 178 -5.07 0.33 9.84
CA TYR A 178 -5.29 1.08 11.08
C TYR A 178 -6.52 1.99 10.96
N VAL A 179 -6.66 2.70 9.84
CA VAL A 179 -7.85 3.51 9.57
C VAL A 179 -9.13 2.67 9.51
N GLU A 180 -9.09 1.50 8.88
CA GLU A 180 -10.24 0.58 8.80
C GLU A 180 -10.64 0.01 10.16
N VAL A 181 -9.66 -0.44 10.96
CA VAL A 181 -9.87 -0.94 12.33
C VAL A 181 -10.51 0.13 13.20
N TYR A 182 -9.99 1.36 13.15
CA TYR A 182 -10.58 2.49 13.88
C TYR A 182 -12.03 2.76 13.48
N ARG A 183 -12.37 2.61 12.19
CA ARG A 183 -13.74 2.76 11.68
C ARG A 183 -14.67 1.60 12.06
N GLY A 184 -14.18 0.62 12.83
CA GLY A 184 -14.94 -0.58 13.21
C GLY A 184 -15.15 -1.57 12.07
N VAL A 185 -14.38 -1.46 10.98
CA VAL A 185 -14.42 -2.43 9.88
C VAL A 185 -13.73 -3.70 10.37
N LYS A 186 -14.40 -4.85 10.24
CA LYS A 186 -13.79 -6.16 10.51
C LYS A 186 -12.71 -6.44 9.45
N THR A 187 -11.48 -6.02 9.74
CA THR A 187 -10.32 -6.37 8.93
C THR A 187 -9.88 -7.79 9.26
N LEU A 188 -9.65 -8.62 8.25
CA LEU A 188 -9.00 -9.92 8.46
C LEU A 188 -7.62 -9.69 9.07
N ALA A 189 -7.30 -10.42 10.14
CA ALA A 189 -5.95 -10.42 10.71
C ALA A 189 -4.97 -10.88 9.62
N SER A 190 -4.18 -9.95 9.10
CA SER A 190 -3.08 -10.32 8.21
C SER A 190 -1.97 -10.93 9.05
N PRO A 191 -1.19 -11.91 8.55
CA PRO A 191 -0.12 -12.57 9.31
C PRO A 191 1.07 -11.65 9.66
N SER A 192 0.95 -10.34 9.44
CA SER A 192 2.05 -9.37 9.31
C SER A 192 2.32 -8.55 10.57
N ALA A 193 1.60 -8.80 11.66
CA ALA A 193 2.10 -8.41 12.98
C ALA A 193 3.28 -9.35 13.28
N THR A 194 4.48 -8.92 12.92
CA THR A 194 5.71 -9.65 13.25
C THR A 194 5.71 -9.88 14.76
N ASP A 195 5.74 -11.15 15.15
CA ASP A 195 5.66 -11.58 16.54
C ASP A 195 6.77 -10.87 17.37
N PRO A 196 6.46 -10.33 18.56
CA PRO A 196 7.47 -9.77 19.47
C PRO A 196 8.72 -10.64 19.62
N VAL A 197 8.58 -11.98 19.60
CA VAL A 197 9.67 -12.95 19.68
C VAL A 197 10.70 -12.77 18.58
N VAL A 198 10.28 -12.37 17.37
CA VAL A 198 11.19 -12.12 16.25
C VAL A 198 12.03 -10.87 16.48
N TYR A 199 11.49 -9.87 17.19
CA TYR A 199 12.22 -8.64 17.52
C TYR A 199 13.18 -8.82 18.69
N GLU A 200 12.83 -9.64 19.67
CA GLU A 200 13.71 -10.05 20.78
C GLU A 200 14.95 -10.77 20.26
N ALA A 201 14.80 -11.64 19.26
CA ALA A 201 15.93 -12.30 18.60
C ALA A 201 16.88 -11.34 17.86
N LEU A 202 16.42 -10.13 17.51
CA LEU A 202 17.28 -9.10 16.91
C LEU A 202 18.03 -8.28 17.97
N GLU A 203 17.72 -8.42 19.27
CA GLU A 203 18.34 -7.68 20.40
C GLU A 203 19.71 -8.24 20.82
N GLU A 204 20.13 -9.37 20.27
CA GLU A 204 21.47 -9.91 20.50
C GLU A 204 22.54 -9.00 19.87
N GLU A 205 23.53 -8.57 20.67
CA GLU A 205 24.68 -7.82 20.19
C GLU A 205 25.51 -8.68 19.21
N GLY A 206 25.78 -8.14 18.01
CA GLY A 206 26.61 -8.80 17.00
C GLY A 206 25.85 -9.43 15.83
N LEU A 207 24.54 -9.24 15.70
CA LEU A 207 23.80 -9.69 14.51
C LEU A 207 24.29 -9.00 13.23
N THR A 208 24.68 -9.81 12.25
CA THR A 208 24.91 -9.37 10.87
C THR A 208 23.59 -9.27 10.11
N PHE A 209 23.59 -8.52 9.00
CA PHE A 209 22.39 -8.36 8.15
C PHE A 209 21.83 -9.71 7.69
N ASP A 210 22.68 -10.65 7.28
CA ASP A 210 22.26 -11.99 6.84
C ASP A 210 21.59 -12.78 7.97
N MET A 211 22.11 -12.69 9.20
CA MET A 211 21.49 -13.33 10.37
C MET A 211 20.15 -12.68 10.73
N ALA A 212 20.04 -11.36 10.58
CA ALA A 212 18.81 -10.63 10.83
C ALA A 212 17.74 -10.97 9.78
N VAL A 213 18.12 -11.11 8.51
CA VAL A 213 17.24 -11.54 7.42
C VAL A 213 16.78 -12.99 7.66
N ASP A 214 17.67 -13.94 7.97
CA ASP A 214 17.23 -15.31 8.29
C ASP A 214 16.23 -15.32 9.47
N THR A 215 16.48 -14.49 10.49
CA THR A 215 15.60 -14.35 11.67
C THR A 215 14.24 -13.74 11.31
N LEU A 216 14.22 -12.70 10.46
CA LEU A 216 12.99 -12.02 10.01
C LEU A 216 12.12 -12.88 9.07
N TYR A 217 12.72 -13.83 8.35
CA TYR A 217 12.04 -14.56 7.26
C TYR A 217 11.92 -16.08 7.47
N ARG A 218 12.46 -16.65 8.56
CA ARG A 218 12.38 -18.09 8.91
C ARG A 218 10.98 -18.71 8.89
N GLY A 219 9.92 -17.90 8.99
CA GLY A 219 8.52 -18.32 9.04
C GLY A 219 7.69 -18.07 7.78
N VAL A 220 8.25 -17.58 6.67
CA VAL A 220 7.48 -17.27 5.44
C VAL A 220 7.61 -18.41 4.42
N PRO A 221 6.57 -19.23 4.18
CA PRO A 221 6.68 -20.44 3.37
C PRO A 221 6.92 -20.19 1.86
N SER A 222 6.79 -18.96 1.38
CA SER A 222 6.77 -18.64 -0.06
C SER A 222 8.15 -18.38 -0.69
N MET A 223 9.26 -18.54 0.03
CA MET A 223 10.61 -18.34 -0.51
C MET A 223 11.58 -19.50 -0.18
N ARG A 224 11.08 -20.73 -0.12
CA ARG A 224 11.91 -21.95 -0.22
C ARG A 224 11.75 -22.59 -1.58
#